data_AF-A0A2U8GL19-F1
#
_entry.id   AF-A0A2U8GL19-F1
#
_cell.length_a   1.000
_cell.length_b   1.000
_cell.length_c   1.000
_cell.angle_alpha   90.00
_cell.angle_beta   90.00
_cell.angle_gamma   90.00
#
_symmetry.space_group_name_H-M   'P 1'
#
loop_
_entity.id
_entity.type
_entity.pdbx_description
1 polymer ?
#
loop_
_entity_poly.entity_id
_entity_poly.type
_entity_poly.pdbx_seq_one_letter_code
_entity_poly.pdbx_strand_id
1 'polypeptide(L)'
;MVRRIGAGQCADSGFEPLVSQEVGDAVTGVALAAGGFGVCLVSTSATTLQFPGVVYLPMHDTPPGFFVDLSCIYRKGDQSPILAAFLETVAEYKRINASSIHRPPPDEHAS
;
A
#
# COMPACT_ATOMS: atom_id res chain seq x y z
N MET A 1 -4.51 3.99 -14.31
CA MET A 1 -5.07 4.74 -13.17
C MET A 1 -4.11 4.63 -11.97
N VAL A 2 -2.87 5.17 -12.07
CA VAL A 2 -2.03 5.54 -10.92
C VAL A 2 -2.40 6.96 -10.53
N ARG A 3 -3.63 7.11 -10.06
CA ARG A 3 -3.88 8.17 -9.10
C ARG A 3 -4.06 7.46 -7.77
N ARG A 4 -3.34 7.95 -6.76
CA ARG A 4 -3.70 7.85 -5.34
C ARG A 4 -3.03 6.79 -4.46
N ILE A 5 -1.73 6.54 -4.67
CA ILE A 5 -0.84 6.21 -3.55
C ILE A 5 0.42 7.06 -3.72
N GLY A 6 0.56 8.12 -2.92
CA GLY A 6 1.76 8.98 -2.89
C GLY A 6 1.59 10.41 -3.41
N ALA A 7 0.80 10.65 -4.47
CA ALA A 7 0.73 11.99 -5.11
C ALA A 7 0.23 13.11 -4.17
N GLY A 8 -0.72 12.82 -3.27
CA GLY A 8 -1.17 13.77 -2.26
C GLY A 8 -0.06 14.12 -1.25
N GLN A 9 0.70 13.12 -0.82
CA GLN A 9 1.79 13.29 0.15
C GLN A 9 3.00 14.04 -0.44
N CYS A 10 3.25 13.90 -1.75
CA CYS A 10 4.28 14.67 -2.44
C CYS A 10 3.95 16.17 -2.43
N ALA A 11 2.69 16.51 -2.71
CA ALA A 11 2.22 17.90 -2.67
C ALA A 11 2.31 18.49 -1.25
N ASP A 12 1.95 17.72 -0.21
CA ASP A 12 2.13 18.11 1.19
C ASP A 12 3.61 18.35 1.56
N SER A 13 4.52 17.69 0.84
CA SER A 13 5.97 17.85 0.96
C SER A 13 6.53 18.95 0.04
N GLY A 14 5.67 19.69 -0.67
CA GLY A 14 6.03 20.84 -1.50
C GLY A 14 6.57 20.51 -2.89
N PHE A 15 6.38 19.29 -3.39
CA PHE A 15 6.81 18.93 -4.75
C PHE A 15 5.76 18.13 -5.52
N GLU A 16 5.81 18.22 -6.84
CA GLU A 16 4.99 17.39 -7.73
C GLU A 16 5.89 16.43 -8.51
N PRO A 17 5.64 15.11 -8.45
CA PRO A 17 6.48 14.15 -9.15
C PRO A 17 6.25 14.27 -10.66
N LEU A 18 7.34 14.28 -11.44
CA LEU A 18 7.26 14.16 -12.89
C LEU A 18 6.96 12.70 -13.25
N VAL A 19 5.70 12.40 -13.54
CA VAL A 19 5.26 11.04 -13.87
C VAL A 19 5.61 10.72 -15.32
N SER A 20 6.58 9.83 -15.53
CA SER A 20 6.97 9.34 -16.85
C SER A 20 6.01 8.25 -17.37
N GLN A 21 5.60 7.33 -16.49
CA GLN A 21 4.70 6.23 -16.85
C GLN A 21 3.66 5.96 -15.77
N GLU A 22 2.46 5.62 -16.22
CA GLU A 22 1.34 5.23 -15.38
C GLU A 22 1.03 3.75 -15.59
N VAL A 23 1.13 2.93 -14.54
CA VAL A 23 0.97 1.46 -14.61
C VAL A 23 -0.21 0.94 -13.80
N GLY A 24 -0.67 -0.28 -14.06
CA GLY A 24 -1.83 -0.86 -13.36
C GLY A 24 -1.50 -1.50 -12.00
N ASP A 25 -0.25 -1.92 -11.80
CA ASP A 25 0.14 -2.77 -10.68
C ASP A 25 1.63 -2.63 -10.34
N ALA A 26 2.01 -3.10 -9.14
CA ALA A 26 3.37 -3.02 -8.63
C ALA A 26 4.38 -3.88 -9.41
N VAL A 27 3.96 -5.02 -9.97
CA VAL A 27 4.86 -5.91 -10.73
C VAL A 27 5.33 -5.20 -11.99
N THR A 28 4.39 -4.63 -12.74
CA THR A 28 4.67 -3.84 -13.95
C THR A 28 5.54 -2.62 -13.61
N GLY A 29 5.25 -1.93 -12.51
CA GLY A 29 6.05 -0.77 -12.07
C GLY A 29 7.51 -1.12 -11.75
N VAL A 30 7.73 -2.19 -10.98
CA VAL A 30 9.08 -2.66 -10.64
C VAL A 30 9.83 -3.15 -11.90
N ALA A 31 9.15 -3.84 -12.82
CA ALA A 31 9.75 -4.30 -14.06
C ALA A 31 10.25 -3.13 -14.94
N LEU A 32 9.50 -2.02 -14.99
CA LEU A 32 9.96 -0.81 -15.70
C LEU A 32 11.16 -0.16 -15.02
N ALA A 33 11.20 -0.11 -13.69
CA ALA A 33 12.38 0.37 -12.96
C ALA A 33 13.60 -0.51 -13.26
N ALA A 34 13.44 -1.85 -13.26
CA ALA A 34 14.48 -2.80 -13.65
C ALA A 34 14.97 -2.59 -15.09
N GLY A 35 14.06 -2.20 -16.00
CA GLY A 35 14.36 -1.85 -17.38
C GLY A 35 15.00 -0.47 -17.58
N GLY A 36 15.25 0.29 -16.51
CA GLY A 36 15.91 1.60 -16.57
C GLY A 36 14.98 2.78 -16.86
N PHE A 37 13.66 2.60 -16.76
CA PHE A 37 12.69 3.68 -17.01
C PHE A 37 12.54 4.68 -15.85
N GLY A 38 13.27 4.48 -14.75
CA GLY A 38 13.32 5.40 -13.61
C GLY A 38 13.22 4.68 -12.27
N VAL A 39 12.52 5.31 -11.31
CA VAL A 39 12.28 4.78 -9.96
C VAL A 39 10.80 4.50 -9.73
N CYS A 40 10.49 3.57 -8.84
CA CYS A 40 9.12 3.19 -8.49
C CYS A 40 8.95 3.19 -6.96
N LEU A 41 7.90 3.86 -6.48
CA LEU A 41 7.50 3.79 -5.07
C LEU A 41 6.62 2.55 -4.86
N VAL A 42 6.96 1.75 -3.86
CA VAL A 42 6.25 0.50 -3.54
C VAL A 42 6.00 0.37 -2.04
N SER A 43 5.02 -0.44 -1.66
CA SER A 43 4.84 -0.86 -0.27
C SER A 43 5.94 -1.84 0.16
N THR A 44 6.19 -1.94 1.47
CA THR A 44 7.13 -2.93 2.03
C THR A 44 6.80 -4.35 1.58
N SER A 45 5.52 -4.72 1.48
CA SER A 45 5.10 -6.05 1.02
C SER A 45 5.53 -6.36 -0.42
N ALA A 46 5.56 -5.35 -1.30
CA ALA A 46 5.95 -5.51 -2.70
C ALA A 46 7.48 -5.68 -2.89
N THR A 47 8.29 -5.45 -1.84
CA THR A 47 9.74 -5.75 -1.86
C THR A 47 10.03 -7.24 -1.97
N THR A 48 9.02 -8.11 -1.78
CA THR A 48 9.13 -9.54 -2.05
C THR A 48 9.32 -9.86 -3.54
N LEU A 49 8.97 -8.94 -4.43
CA LEU A 49 9.30 -9.03 -5.86
C LEU A 49 10.80 -8.86 -6.01
N GLN A 50 11.48 -9.79 -6.66
CA GLN A 50 12.94 -9.75 -6.83
C GLN A 50 13.25 -9.76 -8.33
N PHE A 51 13.48 -8.57 -8.89
CA PHE A 51 13.91 -8.40 -10.27
C PHE A 51 15.42 -8.17 -10.32
N PRO A 52 16.16 -8.80 -11.27
CA PRO A 52 17.58 -8.55 -11.44
C PRO A 52 17.87 -7.06 -11.62
N GLY A 53 18.86 -6.55 -10.88
CA GLY A 53 19.28 -5.15 -10.96
C GLY A 53 18.41 -4.16 -10.18
N VAL A 54 17.35 -4.61 -9.49
CA VAL A 54 16.53 -3.76 -8.63
C VAL A 54 17.10 -3.76 -7.20
N VAL A 55 17.22 -2.58 -6.61
CA VAL A 55 17.55 -2.38 -5.20
C VAL A 55 16.41 -1.64 -4.53
N TYR A 56 15.92 -2.19 -3.42
CA TYR A 56 14.90 -1.54 -2.59
C TYR A 56 15.57 -0.67 -1.54
N LEU A 57 15.23 0.63 -1.53
CA LEU A 57 15.74 1.59 -0.56
C LEU A 57 14.60 2.00 0.38
N PRO A 58 14.81 1.94 1.72
CA PRO A 58 13.83 2.45 2.66
C PRO A 58 13.72 3.98 2.53
N MET A 59 12.49 4.50 2.62
CA MET A 59 12.26 5.94 2.69
C MET A 59 12.42 6.41 4.14
N HIS A 60 13.17 7.49 4.32
CA HIS A 60 13.33 8.19 5.59
C HIS A 60 12.49 9.48 5.57
N ASP A 61 12.27 10.06 6.75
CA ASP A 61 11.58 11.35 6.92
C ASP A 61 10.16 11.40 6.32
N THR A 62 9.47 10.26 6.29
CA THR A 62 8.11 10.17 5.77
C THR A 62 7.12 10.86 6.73
N PRO A 63 6.19 11.69 6.23
CA PRO A 63 5.21 12.35 7.09
C PRO A 63 4.30 11.33 7.80
N PRO A 64 3.71 11.68 8.95
CA PRO A 64 2.65 10.89 9.57
C PRO A 64 1.53 10.66 8.54
N GLY A 65 1.07 9.42 8.35
CA GLY A 65 0.09 9.12 7.29
C GLY A 65 0.68 8.44 6.06
N PHE A 66 2.01 8.37 5.92
CA PHE A 66 2.65 7.84 4.72
C PHE A 66 2.73 6.31 4.70
N PHE A 67 1.59 5.66 4.50
CA PHE A 67 1.47 4.20 4.37
C PHE A 67 0.36 3.86 3.37
N VAL A 68 0.29 2.58 3.04
CA VAL A 68 -0.79 2.03 2.21
C VAL A 68 -1.78 1.32 3.13
N ASP A 69 -3.03 1.75 3.10
CA ASP A 69 -4.10 1.11 3.86
C ASP A 69 -4.60 -0.17 3.19
N LEU A 70 -4.98 -1.12 4.03
CA LEU A 70 -5.63 -2.36 3.63
C LEU A 70 -6.93 -2.54 4.40
N SER A 71 -8.05 -2.53 3.68
CA SER A 71 -9.39 -2.60 4.25
C SER A 71 -10.10 -3.90 3.85
N CYS A 72 -10.85 -4.48 4.78
CA CYS A 72 -11.76 -5.59 4.51
C CYS A 72 -13.17 -5.02 4.26
N ILE A 73 -13.71 -5.24 3.06
CA ILE A 73 -15.04 -4.73 2.67
C ILE A 73 -15.99 -5.93 2.50
N TYR A 74 -17.12 -5.89 3.19
CA TYR A 74 -18.15 -6.92 3.15
C TYR A 74 -19.54 -6.32 3.41
N ARG A 75 -20.60 -7.07 3.07
CA ARG A 75 -21.98 -6.61 3.24
C ARG A 75 -22.39 -6.59 4.71
N LYS A 76 -23.10 -5.53 5.12
CA LYS A 76 -23.66 -5.43 6.47
C LYS A 76 -24.66 -6.57 6.71
N GLY A 77 -24.52 -7.25 7.85
CA GLY A 77 -25.40 -8.34 8.25
C GLY A 77 -25.11 -9.70 7.61
N ASP A 78 -24.03 -9.84 6.84
CA ASP A 78 -23.60 -11.13 6.27
C ASP A 78 -23.33 -12.17 7.39
N GLN A 79 -24.02 -13.33 7.31
CA GLN A 79 -23.96 -14.41 8.30
C GLN A 79 -23.08 -15.59 7.84
N SER A 80 -22.26 -15.41 6.80
CA SER A 80 -21.38 -16.45 6.29
C SER A 80 -20.37 -16.89 7.36
N PRO A 81 -20.34 -18.19 7.74
CA PRO A 81 -19.33 -18.70 8.67
C PRO A 81 -17.89 -18.52 8.14
N ILE A 82 -17.72 -18.52 6.81
CA ILE A 82 -16.43 -18.33 6.16
C ILE A 82 -15.96 -16.87 6.32
N LEU A 83 -16.88 -15.90 6.23
CA LEU A 83 -16.55 -14.49 6.46
C LEU A 83 -16.11 -14.28 7.92
N ALA A 84 -16.84 -14.86 8.87
CA ALA A 84 -16.49 -14.77 10.29
C ALA A 84 -15.08 -15.34 10.55
N ALA A 85 -14.79 -16.54 10.03
CA ALA A 85 -13.48 -17.18 10.17
C ALA A 85 -12.34 -16.38 9.51
N PHE A 86 -12.58 -15.79 8.33
CA PHE A 86 -11.60 -14.94 7.67
C PHE A 86 -11.29 -13.68 8.48
N LEU A 87 -12.32 -12.98 8.98
CA LEU A 87 -12.14 -11.77 9.80
C LEU A 87 -11.42 -12.08 11.11
N GLU A 88 -11.66 -13.24 11.72
CA GLU A 88 -10.93 -13.71 12.89
C GLU A 88 -9.44 -13.91 12.59
N THR A 89 -9.13 -14.55 11.45
CA THR A 89 -7.74 -14.74 10.99
C THR A 89 -7.04 -13.40 10.76
N VAL A 90 -7.72 -12.44 10.12
CA VAL A 90 -7.18 -11.09 9.92
C VAL A 90 -6.95 -10.38 11.24
N ALA A 91 -7.88 -10.48 12.20
CA ALA A 91 -7.73 -9.89 13.52
C ALA A 91 -6.56 -10.50 14.31
N GLU A 92 -6.37 -11.82 14.18
CA GLU A 92 -5.21 -12.52 14.76
C GLU A 92 -3.90 -12.06 14.14
N TYR A 93 -3.82 -12.01 12.81
CA TYR A 93 -2.65 -11.49 12.11
C TYR A 93 -2.32 -10.06 12.53
N LYS A 94 -3.34 -9.22 12.71
CA LYS A 94 -3.17 -7.83 13.20
C LYS A 94 -2.56 -7.78 14.59
N ARG A 95 -2.95 -8.69 15.49
CA ARG A 95 -2.47 -8.74 16.87
C ARG A 95 -1.01 -9.20 16.94
N ILE A 96 -0.64 -10.20 16.14
CA ILE A 96 0.73 -10.73 16.07
C ILE A 96 1.68 -9.67 15.52
N ASN A 97 1.23 -8.90 14.52
CA ASN A 97 2.05 -7.91 13.83
C ASN A 97 1.78 -6.47 14.29
N ALA A 98 1.30 -6.28 15.52
CA ALA A 98 0.85 -4.98 16.03
C ALA A 98 1.94 -3.89 16.06
N SER A 99 3.23 -4.27 16.05
CA SER A 99 4.37 -3.34 15.92
C SER A 99 4.61 -2.84 14.48
N SER A 100 4.00 -3.46 13.48
CA SER A 100 4.20 -3.17 12.05
C SER A 100 2.95 -2.59 11.37
N ILE A 101 1.83 -2.47 12.09
CA ILE A 101 0.54 -2.11 11.52
C ILE A 101 0.15 -0.71 11.94
N HIS A 102 0.07 0.20 10.96
CA HIS A 102 -0.51 1.50 11.16
C HIS A 102 -2.03 1.38 11.39
N ARG A 103 -2.57 2.15 12.35
CA ARG A 103 -4.00 2.21 12.62
C ARG A 103 -4.61 3.34 11.79
N PRO A 104 -5.45 3.05 10.78
CA PRO A 104 -6.10 4.11 10.02
C PRO A 104 -6.98 4.98 10.95
N PRO A 105 -7.18 6.27 10.60
CA PRO A 105 -8.18 7.08 11.26
C PRO A 105 -9.56 6.40 11.18
N PRO A 106 -10.45 6.60 12.17
CA PRO A 106 -11.76 5.94 12.19
C PRO A 106 -12.56 6.28 10.91
N ASP A 107 -12.98 5.25 10.17
CA ASP A 107 -13.67 5.35 8.88
C ASP A 107 -15.02 6.09 9.00
N GLU A 108 -15.21 7.11 8.17
CA GLU A 108 -16.44 7.90 8.00
C GLU A 108 -17.50 7.20 7.11
N HIS A 109 -17.25 5.96 6.68
CA HIS A 109 -18.07 5.25 5.68
C HIS A 109 -19.05 4.20 6.25
N ALA A 110 -19.34 4.25 7.54
CA ALA A 110 -20.47 3.52 8.10
C ALA A 110 -21.77 4.33 7.87
N SER A 111 -22.32 4.23 6.66
CA SER A 111 -23.73 4.56 6.38
C SER A 111 -24.35 3.47 5.53
#